data_AF-A0A2S7PYY7-F1
#
_entry.id   AF-A0A2S7PYY7-F1
#
_cell.length_a   1.000
_cell.length_b   1.000
_cell.length_c   1.000
_cell.angle_alpha   90.00
_cell.angle_beta   90.00
_cell.angle_gamma   90.00
#
_symmetry.space_group_name_H-M   'P 1'
#
loop_
_entity.id
_entity.type
_entity.pdbx_description
1 polymer ?
#
loop_
_entity_poly.entity_id
_entity_poly.type
_entity_poly.pdbx_seq_one_letter_code
_entity_poly.pdbx_strand_id
1 'polypeptide(L)'
;MFSLPRTHARTLLRSSFRRSAMRSFSSSHAYRPLLLTSTLRPTKPNHTPLPHSRTFSTPPEPESADALIEQLTDQYGTARDEFEIASEETDKKSIYAADDRAAAFEEWDVLKEMYERALEGPFGEEVRSRVGHRIRELERGLEGLEERARED
;
A
#
# COMPACT_ATOMS: atom_id res chain seq x y z
N MET A 1 11.88 28.60 -39.60
CA MET A 1 12.77 27.59 -38.99
C MET A 1 11.97 26.84 -37.94
N PHE A 2 11.56 25.61 -38.26
CA PHE A 2 10.83 24.71 -37.37
C PHE A 2 11.84 23.89 -36.55
N SER A 3 11.63 23.72 -35.24
CA SER A 3 11.95 22.47 -34.52
C SER A 3 11.31 22.43 -33.14
N LEU A 4 10.89 21.23 -32.75
CA LEU A 4 9.85 20.85 -31.79
C LEU A 4 10.32 20.75 -30.31
N PRO A 5 9.40 20.73 -29.34
CA PRO A 5 9.68 20.47 -27.93
C PRO A 5 9.97 18.99 -27.65
N ARG A 6 10.92 18.73 -26.74
CA ARG A 6 11.38 17.39 -26.36
C ARG A 6 10.70 16.97 -25.05
N THR A 7 9.67 16.13 -25.17
CA THR A 7 9.04 15.44 -24.05
C THR A 7 9.82 14.17 -23.72
N HIS A 8 10.14 13.94 -22.45
CA HIS A 8 10.68 12.66 -21.97
C HIS A 8 9.61 11.99 -21.09
N ALA A 9 8.95 10.98 -21.66
CA ALA A 9 8.12 10.04 -20.93
C ALA A 9 9.03 9.07 -20.15
N ARG A 10 8.87 9.00 -18.82
CA ARG A 10 9.51 7.99 -17.98
C ARG A 10 8.45 7.02 -17.49
N THR A 11 8.42 5.85 -18.11
CA THR A 11 7.64 4.68 -17.69
C THR A 11 8.35 3.99 -16.54
N LEU A 12 7.74 3.97 -15.35
CA LEU A 12 8.18 3.16 -14.22
C LEU A 12 7.59 1.75 -14.34
N LEU A 13 8.47 0.75 -14.57
CA LEU A 13 8.11 -0.67 -14.49
C LEU A 13 8.08 -1.09 -13.02
N ARG A 14 6.88 -1.34 -12.50
CA ARG A 14 6.61 -1.85 -11.15
C ARG A 14 6.98 -3.34 -11.10
N SER A 15 8.17 -3.68 -10.63
CA SER A 15 8.62 -5.08 -10.46
C SER A 15 8.18 -5.64 -9.11
N SER A 16 7.07 -6.36 -9.11
CA SER A 16 6.54 -7.09 -7.97
C SER A 16 7.38 -8.35 -7.68
N PHE A 17 8.31 -8.28 -6.73
CA PHE A 17 9.03 -9.47 -6.25
C PHE A 17 8.18 -10.24 -5.23
N ARG A 18 7.55 -11.33 -5.70
CA ARG A 18 6.92 -12.32 -4.84
C ARG A 18 7.99 -13.27 -4.29
N ARG A 19 8.32 -13.17 -2.99
CA ARG A 19 9.11 -14.20 -2.31
C ARG A 19 8.24 -15.41 -2.02
N SER A 20 8.55 -16.51 -2.71
CA SER A 20 7.97 -17.83 -2.53
C SER A 20 8.58 -18.48 -1.28
N ALA A 21 7.77 -18.72 -0.25
CA ALA A 21 8.16 -19.53 0.90
C ALA A 21 7.74 -20.99 0.68
N MET A 22 8.74 -21.87 0.77
CA MET A 22 8.62 -23.31 0.51
C MET A 22 8.00 -23.98 1.73
N ARG A 23 6.96 -24.80 1.53
CA ARG A 23 6.41 -25.68 2.57
C ARG A 23 6.62 -27.13 2.20
N SER A 24 7.24 -27.83 3.12
CA SER A 24 7.72 -29.20 3.04
C SER A 24 6.59 -30.24 3.07
N PHE A 25 6.89 -31.33 2.37
CA PHE A 25 6.34 -32.69 2.37
C PHE A 25 5.40 -33.09 3.53
N SER A 26 4.24 -33.64 3.16
CA SER A 26 3.78 -34.90 3.76
C SER A 26 2.74 -35.63 2.90
N SER A 27 3.01 -36.92 2.71
CA SER A 27 2.06 -38.03 2.64
C SER A 27 0.89 -37.99 1.64
N SER A 28 0.88 -38.92 0.69
CA SER A 28 0.11 -40.19 0.80
C SER A 28 0.02 -40.86 -0.57
N HIS A 29 0.58 -42.07 -0.67
CA HIS A 29 0.29 -43.01 -1.76
C HIS A 29 -1.13 -43.56 -1.59
N ALA A 30 -2.00 -43.35 -2.58
CA ALA A 30 -3.10 -44.24 -2.85
C ALA A 30 -3.45 -44.19 -4.34
N TYR A 31 -3.07 -45.25 -5.05
CA TYR A 31 -3.50 -45.54 -6.40
C TYR A 31 -5.02 -45.74 -6.43
N ARG A 32 -5.72 -45.07 -7.34
CA ARG A 32 -7.01 -45.55 -7.84
C ARG A 32 -7.16 -45.30 -9.35
N PRO A 33 -7.53 -46.34 -10.13
CA PRO A 33 -7.51 -46.29 -11.59
C PRO A 33 -8.73 -45.59 -12.19
N LEU A 34 -8.50 -45.10 -13.40
CA LEU A 34 -9.43 -44.49 -14.34
C LEU A 34 -10.53 -45.48 -14.76
N LEU A 35 -11.77 -45.03 -14.77
CA LEU A 35 -12.82 -45.61 -15.61
C LEU A 35 -13.43 -44.50 -16.48
N LEU A 36 -13.07 -44.55 -17.76
CA LEU A 36 -13.76 -43.92 -18.86
C LEU A 36 -15.19 -44.47 -18.93
N THR A 37 -16.19 -43.60 -18.85
CA THR A 37 -17.48 -43.87 -19.49
C THR A 37 -17.86 -42.66 -20.34
N SER A 38 -17.86 -42.93 -21.64
CA SER A 38 -18.35 -42.06 -22.70
C SER A 38 -19.87 -41.98 -22.61
N THR A 39 -20.43 -40.78 -22.63
CA THR A 39 -21.75 -40.55 -23.23
C THR A 39 -21.87 -39.09 -23.62
N LEU A 40 -21.68 -38.83 -24.91
CA LEU A 40 -22.03 -37.56 -25.55
C LEU A 40 -23.55 -37.38 -25.47
N ARG A 41 -23.99 -36.29 -24.86
CA ARG A 41 -25.36 -35.76 -25.04
C ARG A 41 -25.29 -34.26 -25.31
N PRO A 42 -25.76 -33.77 -26.47
CA PRO A 42 -25.78 -32.36 -26.76
C PRO A 42 -27.04 -31.75 -26.13
N THR A 43 -26.86 -30.95 -25.08
CA THR A 43 -27.93 -30.08 -24.57
C THR A 43 -27.58 -28.63 -24.89
N LYS A 44 -28.56 -27.94 -25.47
CA LYS A 44 -28.48 -26.57 -25.96
C LYS A 44 -28.15 -25.62 -24.79
N PRO A 45 -27.16 -24.72 -24.88
CA PRO A 45 -27.02 -23.66 -23.89
C PRO A 45 -28.04 -22.56 -24.23
N ASN A 46 -29.12 -22.49 -23.47
CA ASN A 46 -30.05 -21.38 -23.53
C ASN A 46 -30.30 -20.88 -22.11
N HIS A 47 -29.33 -20.16 -21.55
CA HIS A 47 -29.54 -19.34 -20.36
C HIS A 47 -28.75 -18.04 -20.53
N THR A 48 -29.51 -17.03 -20.94
CA THR A 48 -29.47 -15.63 -20.49
C THR A 48 -28.12 -15.13 -19.97
N PRO A 49 -27.47 -14.15 -20.63
CA PRO A 49 -26.36 -13.46 -20.01
C PRO A 49 -26.88 -12.73 -18.77
N LEU A 50 -26.47 -13.19 -17.60
CA LEU A 50 -26.57 -12.41 -16.37
C LEU A 50 -25.83 -11.08 -16.62
N PRO A 51 -26.47 -9.92 -16.41
CA PRO A 51 -25.74 -8.67 -16.42
C PRO A 51 -24.74 -8.78 -15.28
N HIS A 52 -23.46 -8.91 -15.63
CA HIS A 52 -22.37 -8.66 -14.71
C HIS A 52 -22.41 -7.16 -14.45
N SER A 53 -23.33 -6.74 -13.58
CA SER A 53 -23.29 -5.44 -12.96
C SER A 53 -22.07 -5.46 -12.04
N ARG A 54 -20.90 -5.23 -12.64
CA ARG A 54 -19.75 -4.72 -11.92
C ARG A 54 -20.14 -3.32 -11.50
N THR A 55 -20.90 -3.22 -10.41
CA THR A 55 -20.91 -1.99 -9.63
C THR A 55 -19.47 -1.77 -9.26
N PHE A 56 -18.84 -0.78 -9.89
CA PHE A 56 -17.58 -0.24 -9.43
C PHE A 56 -17.81 0.18 -7.99
N SER A 57 -17.36 -0.65 -7.04
CA SER A 57 -17.35 -0.27 -5.63
C SER A 57 -16.43 0.94 -5.54
N THR A 58 -17.02 2.12 -5.36
CA THR A 58 -16.37 3.18 -4.61
C THR A 58 -15.79 2.54 -3.35
N PRO A 59 -14.50 2.80 -3.01
CA PRO A 59 -13.97 2.36 -1.73
C PRO A 59 -14.96 2.76 -0.64
N PRO A 60 -15.33 1.84 0.27
CA PRO A 60 -16.23 2.20 1.35
C PRO A 60 -15.59 3.37 2.11
N GLU A 61 -16.22 4.54 2.05
CA GLU A 61 -15.94 5.61 2.99
C GLU A 61 -16.04 4.99 4.39
N PRO A 62 -15.07 5.25 5.28
CA PRO A 62 -15.01 4.58 6.56
C PRO A 62 -16.28 4.86 7.36
N GLU A 63 -17.02 3.80 7.63
CA GLU A 63 -18.37 3.88 8.21
C GLU A 63 -18.34 4.22 9.71
N SER A 64 -17.15 4.22 10.35
CA SER A 64 -16.97 4.50 11.77
C SER A 64 -15.64 5.19 12.08
N ALA A 65 -15.60 5.87 13.23
CA ALA A 65 -14.37 6.46 13.78
C ALA A 65 -13.27 5.41 13.98
N ASP A 66 -13.62 4.23 14.49
CA ASP A 66 -12.65 3.16 14.72
C ASP A 66 -12.02 2.67 13.40
N ALA A 67 -12.80 2.56 12.32
CA ALA A 67 -12.29 2.18 11.00
C ALA A 67 -11.34 3.25 10.41
N LEU A 68 -11.65 4.55 10.60
CA LEU A 68 -10.74 5.64 10.24
C LEU A 68 -9.44 5.58 11.04
N ILE A 69 -9.55 5.35 12.34
CA ILE A 69 -8.40 5.30 13.25
C ILE A 69 -7.51 4.10 12.92
N GLU A 70 -8.08 2.97 12.54
CA GLU A 70 -7.34 1.79 12.05
C GLU A 70 -6.55 2.15 10.78
N GLN A 71 -7.20 2.73 9.76
CA GLN A 71 -6.52 3.15 8.53
C GLN A 71 -5.37 4.14 8.79
N LEU A 72 -5.58 5.13 9.66
CA LEU A 72 -4.53 6.07 10.05
C LEU A 72 -3.41 5.40 10.84
N THR A 73 -3.74 4.39 11.64
CA THR A 73 -2.74 3.65 12.44
C THR A 73 -1.89 2.76 11.55
N ASP A 74 -2.50 2.11 10.55
CA ASP A 74 -1.79 1.30 9.56
C ASP A 74 -0.84 2.16 8.72
N GLN A 75 -1.35 3.29 8.19
CA GLN A 75 -0.53 4.22 7.42
C GLN A 75 0.59 4.84 8.27
N TYR A 76 0.32 5.12 9.55
CA TYR A 76 1.36 5.54 10.49
C TYR A 76 2.44 4.48 10.66
N GLY A 77 2.06 3.20 10.72
CA GLY A 77 3.01 2.09 10.75
C GLY A 77 3.95 2.10 9.54
N THR A 78 3.39 2.22 8.33
CA THR A 78 4.18 2.32 7.09
C THR A 78 5.12 3.53 7.11
N ALA A 79 4.61 4.73 7.42
CA ALA A 79 5.45 5.93 7.46
C ALA A 79 6.53 5.85 8.57
N ARG A 80 6.25 5.14 9.67
CA ARG A 80 7.22 4.93 10.74
C ARG A 80 8.34 3.98 10.34
N ASP A 81 8.02 2.90 9.64
CA ASP A 81 9.00 1.93 9.14
C ASP A 81 9.95 2.61 8.14
N GLU A 82 9.42 3.39 7.20
CA GLU A 82 10.25 4.14 6.24
C GLU A 82 11.11 5.21 6.93
N PHE A 83 10.58 5.90 7.95
CA PHE A 83 11.37 6.81 8.78
C PHE A 83 12.54 6.11 9.48
N GLU A 84 12.34 4.89 10.00
CA GLU A 84 13.39 4.12 10.67
C GLU A 84 14.50 3.73 9.69
N ILE A 85 14.13 3.23 8.50
CA ILE A 85 15.07 2.96 7.41
C ILE A 85 15.86 4.22 7.06
N ALA A 86 15.17 5.33 6.84
CA ALA A 86 15.79 6.60 6.46
C ALA A 86 16.75 7.14 7.54
N SER A 87 16.39 6.98 8.82
CA SER A 87 17.27 7.35 9.94
C SER A 87 18.52 6.48 9.98
N GLU A 88 18.37 5.16 9.87
CA GLU A 88 19.52 4.26 9.87
C GLU A 88 20.47 4.51 8.70
N GLU A 89 19.95 4.70 7.49
CA GLU A 89 20.77 4.91 6.31
C GLU A 89 21.45 6.29 6.30
N THR A 90 20.79 7.30 6.88
CA THR A 90 21.42 8.61 7.14
C THR A 90 22.57 8.46 8.13
N ASP A 91 22.36 7.80 9.27
CA ASP A 91 23.42 7.60 10.28
C ASP A 91 24.60 6.77 9.73
N LYS A 92 24.34 5.84 8.80
CA LYS A 92 25.37 5.05 8.09
C LYS A 92 26.08 5.82 6.97
N LYS A 93 25.64 7.03 6.63
CA LYS A 93 26.12 7.82 5.47
C LYS A 93 26.06 7.04 4.16
N SER A 94 24.97 6.29 4.01
CA SER A 94 24.73 5.44 2.85
C SER A 94 24.46 6.29 1.61
N ILE A 95 24.79 5.75 0.43
CA ILE A 95 24.45 6.39 -0.85
C ILE A 95 22.93 6.44 -1.08
N TYR A 96 22.16 5.60 -0.37
CA TYR A 96 20.71 5.51 -0.48
C TYR A 96 19.98 6.44 0.49
N ALA A 97 20.69 7.04 1.46
CA ALA A 97 20.09 7.83 2.53
C ALA A 97 19.19 8.97 2.01
N ALA A 98 19.54 9.58 0.88
CA ALA A 98 18.71 10.63 0.27
C ALA A 98 17.37 10.11 -0.26
N ASP A 99 17.39 8.95 -0.92
CA ASP A 99 16.19 8.32 -1.48
C ASP A 99 15.30 7.78 -0.36
N ASP A 100 15.89 7.18 0.68
CA ASP A 100 15.13 6.66 1.83
C ASP A 100 14.47 7.78 2.62
N ARG A 101 15.16 8.91 2.84
CA ARG A 101 14.53 10.12 3.42
C ARG A 101 13.36 10.60 2.58
N ALA A 102 13.49 10.62 1.25
CA ALA A 102 12.40 11.03 0.38
C ALA A 102 11.19 10.08 0.50
N ALA A 103 11.42 8.77 0.60
CA ALA A 103 10.36 7.79 0.83
C ALA A 103 9.63 8.01 2.17
N ALA A 104 10.38 8.29 3.24
CA ALA A 104 9.79 8.61 4.55
C ALA A 104 8.91 9.88 4.50
N PHE A 105 9.33 10.92 3.75
CA PHE A 105 8.52 12.13 3.56
C PHE A 105 7.28 11.88 2.70
N GLU A 106 7.37 11.04 1.66
CA GLU A 106 6.22 10.69 0.82
C GLU A 106 5.12 9.98 1.62
N GLU A 107 5.47 8.96 2.41
CA GLU A 107 4.50 8.24 3.24
C GLU A 107 3.95 9.11 4.40
N TRP A 108 4.76 10.05 4.89
CA TRP A 108 4.32 11.07 5.84
C TRP A 108 3.29 12.02 5.24
N ASP A 109 3.51 12.52 4.02
CA ASP A 109 2.57 13.41 3.35
C ASP A 109 1.23 12.70 3.11
N VAL A 110 1.27 11.41 2.73
CA VAL A 110 0.06 10.57 2.62
C VAL A 110 -0.67 10.47 3.97
N LEU A 111 0.05 10.16 5.05
CA LEU A 111 -0.53 10.10 6.39
C LEU A 111 -1.15 11.43 6.82
N LYS A 112 -0.45 12.54 6.56
CA LYS A 112 -0.88 13.89 6.91
C LYS A 112 -2.16 14.27 6.17
N GLU A 113 -2.22 14.00 4.86
CA GLU A 113 -3.42 14.23 4.06
C GLU A 113 -4.61 13.40 4.57
N MET A 114 -4.40 12.11 4.87
CA MET A 114 -5.45 11.26 5.45
C MET A 114 -5.93 11.80 6.81
N TYR A 115 -5.01 12.26 7.65
CA TYR A 115 -5.34 12.80 8.96
C TYR A 115 -6.11 14.12 8.85
N GLU A 116 -5.66 15.05 8.01
CA GLU A 116 -6.34 16.33 7.77
C GLU A 116 -7.75 16.11 7.23
N ARG A 117 -7.92 15.23 6.23
CA ARG A 117 -9.23 14.82 5.73
C ARG A 117 -10.12 14.24 6.82
N ALA A 118 -9.57 13.40 7.70
CA ALA A 118 -10.31 12.82 8.81
C ALA A 118 -10.74 13.86 9.86
N LEU A 119 -9.96 14.94 10.04
CA LEU A 119 -10.30 16.03 10.95
C LEU A 119 -11.47 16.88 10.46
N GLU A 120 -11.68 16.98 9.15
CA GLU A 120 -12.83 17.67 8.55
C GLU A 120 -14.14 16.86 8.65
N GLY A 121 -14.02 15.55 8.93
CA GLY A 121 -15.13 14.62 9.02
C GLY A 121 -15.88 14.65 10.37
N PRO A 122 -16.99 13.89 10.48
CA PRO A 122 -17.82 13.84 11.68
C PRO A 122 -17.10 13.24 12.91
N PHE A 123 -15.97 12.56 12.70
CA PHE A 123 -15.19 11.90 13.74
C PHE A 123 -13.88 12.64 14.08
N GLY A 124 -13.71 13.89 13.62
CA GLY A 124 -12.44 14.61 13.70
C GLY A 124 -11.88 14.78 15.12
N GLU A 125 -12.73 15.03 16.13
CA GLU A 125 -12.27 15.15 17.53
C GLU A 125 -11.73 13.82 18.09
N GLU A 126 -12.37 12.70 17.76
CA GLU A 126 -11.94 11.39 18.21
C GLU A 126 -10.63 10.97 17.54
N VAL A 127 -10.52 11.20 16.23
CA VAL A 127 -9.29 11.00 15.46
C VAL A 127 -8.15 11.85 16.01
N ARG A 128 -8.40 13.15 16.26
CA ARG A 128 -7.43 14.06 16.87
C ARG A 128 -6.94 13.55 18.21
N SER A 129 -7.86 13.09 19.07
CA SER A 129 -7.52 12.60 20.40
C SER A 129 -6.68 11.31 20.37
N ARG A 130 -6.95 10.38 19.45
CA ARG A 130 -6.27 9.07 19.42
C ARG A 130 -5.01 9.04 18.56
N VAL A 131 -4.94 9.85 17.52
CA VAL A 131 -3.86 9.79 16.51
C VAL A 131 -2.97 11.03 16.56
N GLY A 132 -3.49 12.18 17.02
CA GLY A 132 -2.77 13.46 16.94
C GLY A 132 -1.42 13.51 17.66
N HIS A 133 -1.22 12.72 18.72
CA HIS A 133 0.10 12.61 19.36
C HIS A 133 1.13 11.94 18.44
N ARG A 134 0.76 10.81 17.82
CA ARG A 134 1.61 10.04 16.91
C ARG A 134 2.04 10.87 15.70
N ILE A 135 1.11 11.64 15.12
CA ILE A 135 1.39 12.58 14.02
C ILE A 135 2.50 13.56 14.41
N ARG A 136 2.39 14.21 15.57
CA ARG A 136 3.39 15.19 16.04
C ARG A 136 4.75 14.56 16.40
N GLU A 137 4.75 13.30 16.82
CA GLU A 137 6.00 12.58 17.08
C GLU A 137 6.75 12.28 15.79
N LEU A 138 6.05 11.82 14.76
CA LEU A 138 6.66 11.52 13.47
C LEU A 138 7.12 12.79 12.75
N GLU A 139 6.33 13.86 12.77
CA GLU A 139 6.71 15.18 12.21
C GLU A 139 8.03 15.69 12.79
N ARG A 140 8.13 15.73 14.13
CA ARG A 140 9.36 16.14 14.82
C ARG A 140 10.55 15.22 14.51
N GLY A 141 10.28 13.93 14.33
CA GLY A 141 11.30 12.96 13.92
C GLY A 141 11.86 13.28 12.53
N LEU A 142 10.97 13.56 11.57
CA LEU A 142 11.33 13.90 10.19
C LEU A 142 12.07 15.24 10.10
N GLU A 143 11.64 16.26 10.84
CA GLU A 143 12.36 17.53 10.94
C GLU A 143 13.80 17.33 11.44
N GLY A 144 13.98 16.55 12.52
CA GLY A 144 15.31 16.22 13.04
C GLY A 144 16.13 15.35 12.09
N LEU A 145 15.50 14.52 11.26
CA LEU A 145 16.17 13.75 10.22
C LEU A 145 16.67 14.65 9.08
N GLU A 146 15.89 15.64 8.68
CA GLU A 146 16.31 16.63 7.67
C GLU A 146 17.43 17.54 8.18
N GLU A 147 17.41 17.90 9.47
CA GLU A 147 18.50 18.65 10.10
C GLU A 147 19.82 17.87 10.03
N ARG A 148 19.84 16.61 10.50
CA ARG A 148 21.03 15.74 10.42
C ARG A 148 21.55 15.58 9.01
N ALA A 149 20.65 15.43 8.03
CA ALA A 149 21.01 15.32 6.63
C ALA A 149 21.68 16.56 6.04
N ARG A 150 21.50 17.74 6.66
CA ARG A 150 22.11 19.00 6.24
C ARG A 150 23.49 19.22 6.87
N GLU A 151 23.76 18.55 7.99
CA GLU A 151 25.03 18.64 8.74
C GLU A 151 26.11 17.68 8.22
N ASP A 152 25.73 16.64 7.46
CA ASP A 152 26.61 15.66 6.81
C ASP A 152 27.20 16.13 5.47
#